data_AF-A0A939ENX3-F1
#
_entry.id   AF-A0A939ENX3-F1
#
_cell.length_a   1.000
_cell.length_b   1.000
_cell.length_c   1.000
_cell.angle_alpha   90.00
_cell.angle_beta   90.00
_cell.angle_gamma   90.00
#
_symmetry.space_group_name_H-M   'P 1'
#
loop_
_entity.id
_entity.type
_entity.pdbx_description
1 polymer ?
#
loop_
_entity_poly.entity_id
_entity_poly.type
_entity_poly.pdbx_seq_one_letter_code
_entity_poly.pdbx_strand_id
1 'polypeptide(L)'
;MTVDDLKLHFEQFVKSEEFPCVGAKSALARGTMEFLVVEAIDTAVTDLDIYKAVHSFAQRLDLDSPVLQTLVVLFRQRDALSEAAYEEAMWDRIQCLHNIDVAAGENWNKGVDPDPEAKHFSLSLAGEAFFVVGLHPNSSRPARRFDHPVMVFNSHRQFEGLRADGRFDKMKEIIRARDTALAGDINPMLDDYGNSSEARQYSGRAVDSSWKCPFQYKEISL
;
A
#
# COMPACT_ATOMS: atom_id res chain seq x y z
N MET A 1 -7.49 22.37 -3.28
CA MET A 1 -7.35 21.81 -1.93
C MET A 1 -5.89 21.97 -1.53
N THR A 2 -5.59 22.52 -0.36
CA THR A 2 -4.19 22.62 0.11
C THR A 2 -3.65 21.26 0.53
N VAL A 3 -2.34 21.16 0.80
CA VAL A 3 -1.72 19.94 1.38
C VAL A 3 -2.40 19.55 2.69
N ASP A 4 -2.55 20.52 3.58
CA ASP A 4 -3.11 20.31 4.92
C ASP A 4 -4.59 19.90 4.85
N ASP A 5 -5.36 20.47 3.92
CA ASP A 5 -6.76 20.10 3.71
C ASP A 5 -6.90 18.63 3.28
N LEU A 6 -6.08 18.14 2.34
CA LEU A 6 -6.18 16.77 1.83
C LEU A 6 -5.74 15.74 2.88
N LYS A 7 -4.69 16.05 3.63
CA LYS A 7 -4.27 15.26 4.77
C LYS A 7 -5.39 15.16 5.80
N LEU A 8 -5.95 16.30 6.22
CA LEU A 8 -7.04 16.32 7.21
C LEU A 8 -8.26 15.54 6.70
N HIS A 9 -8.59 15.66 5.41
CA HIS A 9 -9.68 14.90 4.80
C HIS A 9 -9.44 13.39 4.86
N PHE A 10 -8.23 12.93 4.53
CA PHE A 10 -7.87 11.51 4.65
C PHE A 10 -7.90 11.04 6.11
N GLU A 11 -7.43 11.84 7.07
CA GLU A 11 -7.51 11.49 8.48
C GLU A 11 -8.97 11.34 8.96
N GLN A 12 -9.87 12.20 8.49
CA GLN A 12 -11.31 12.10 8.78
C GLN A 12 -11.91 10.82 8.17
N PHE A 13 -11.54 10.49 6.94
CA PHE A 13 -11.92 9.24 6.30
C PHE A 13 -11.47 8.02 7.12
N VAL A 14 -10.21 7.99 7.58
CA VAL A 14 -9.70 6.90 8.44
C VAL A 14 -10.44 6.85 9.78
N LYS A 15 -10.82 8.00 10.36
CA LYS A 15 -11.56 8.07 11.63
C LYS A 15 -13.02 7.63 11.50
N SER A 16 -13.63 7.77 10.32
CA SER A 16 -15.04 7.45 10.06
C SER A 16 -15.43 6.05 10.52
N GLU A 17 -16.66 5.86 11.00
CA GLU A 17 -17.13 4.54 11.47
C GLU A 17 -17.16 3.51 10.34
N GLU A 18 -17.43 3.97 9.12
CA GLU A 18 -17.51 3.13 7.92
C GLU A 18 -16.15 2.54 7.53
N PHE A 19 -15.03 3.21 7.80
CA PHE A 19 -13.71 2.69 7.44
C PHE A 19 -13.30 1.51 8.34
N PRO A 20 -13.12 0.29 7.80
CA PRO A 20 -13.04 -0.92 8.63
C PRO A 20 -11.65 -1.17 9.24
N CYS A 21 -10.58 -0.60 8.67
CA CYS A 21 -9.20 -0.96 9.00
C CYS A 21 -8.76 -0.46 10.38
N VAL A 22 -8.77 -1.35 11.38
CA VAL A 22 -8.31 -1.02 12.74
C VAL A 22 -6.82 -0.70 12.83
N GLY A 23 -5.99 -1.29 11.96
CA GLY A 23 -4.55 -1.01 11.89
C GLY A 23 -4.28 0.45 11.53
N ALA A 24 -4.91 0.94 10.46
CA ALA A 24 -4.81 2.33 10.04
C ALA A 24 -5.38 3.31 11.08
N LYS A 25 -6.51 2.97 11.71
CA LYS A 25 -7.05 3.76 12.84
C LYS A 25 -6.05 3.85 14.02
N SER A 26 -5.40 2.74 14.35
CA SER A 26 -4.39 2.69 15.41
C SER A 26 -3.16 3.53 15.04
N ALA A 27 -2.64 3.39 13.81
CA ALA A 27 -1.49 4.15 13.33
C ALA A 27 -1.76 5.66 13.39
N LEU A 28 -2.94 6.08 12.94
CA LEU A 28 -3.36 7.48 13.02
C LEU A 28 -3.49 7.98 14.46
N ALA A 29 -4.14 7.21 15.34
CA ALA A 29 -4.33 7.58 16.75
C ALA A 29 -3.01 7.67 17.54
N ARG A 30 -1.98 6.92 17.11
CA ARG A 30 -0.64 6.89 17.73
C ARG A 30 0.36 7.83 17.07
N GLY A 31 -0.02 8.51 15.98
CA GLY A 31 0.86 9.43 15.26
C GLY A 31 1.97 8.73 14.45
N THR A 32 1.77 7.47 14.06
CA THR A 32 2.74 6.68 13.26
C THR A 32 2.39 6.65 11.77
N MET A 33 1.53 7.56 11.32
CA MET A 33 1.13 7.75 9.93
C MET A 33 1.81 9.00 9.35
N GLU A 34 2.76 8.79 8.45
CA GLU A 34 3.43 9.85 7.70
C GLU A 34 2.67 10.13 6.39
N PHE A 35 2.71 11.38 5.92
CA PHE A 35 1.95 11.81 4.74
C PHE A 35 2.86 12.52 3.74
N LEU A 36 2.68 12.19 2.46
CA LEU A 36 3.21 12.94 1.33
C LEU A 36 2.04 13.30 0.40
N VAL A 37 1.91 14.57 0.03
CA VAL A 37 0.92 15.01 -0.96
C VAL A 37 1.62 15.38 -2.27
N VAL A 38 1.22 14.74 -3.36
CA VAL A 38 1.78 14.88 -4.71
C VAL A 38 0.70 15.16 -5.74
N GLU A 39 1.06 15.40 -7.01
CA GLU A 39 0.12 15.90 -8.03
C GLU A 39 -0.88 14.84 -8.52
N ALA A 40 -0.48 13.93 -9.38
CA ALA A 40 -1.37 12.99 -10.06
C ALA A 40 -0.74 11.60 -10.17
N ILE A 41 -1.56 10.56 -10.10
CA ILE A 41 -1.05 9.18 -10.06
C ILE A 41 -0.69 8.67 -11.44
N ASP A 42 -1.25 9.25 -12.50
CA ASP A 42 -1.06 8.88 -13.91
C ASP A 42 0.16 9.55 -14.57
N THR A 43 0.98 10.27 -13.80
CA THR A 43 2.22 10.91 -14.28
C THR A 43 3.42 10.61 -13.40
N ALA A 44 4.61 10.52 -14.02
CA ALA A 44 5.87 10.22 -13.32
C ALA A 44 6.54 11.46 -12.69
N VAL A 45 5.94 12.64 -12.83
CA VAL A 45 6.55 13.93 -12.44
C VAL A 45 7.00 13.97 -10.98
N THR A 46 6.29 13.29 -10.09
CA THR A 46 6.57 13.28 -8.65
C THR A 46 7.21 11.97 -8.15
N ASP A 47 7.59 11.05 -9.03
CA ASP A 47 8.06 9.71 -8.63
C ASP A 47 9.36 9.77 -7.85
N LEU A 48 10.26 10.70 -8.18
CA LEU A 48 11.47 10.92 -7.39
C LEU A 48 11.16 11.42 -5.97
N ASP A 49 10.14 12.25 -5.79
CA ASP A 49 9.75 12.75 -4.48
C ASP A 49 9.06 11.66 -3.66
N ILE A 50 8.24 10.83 -4.30
CA ILE A 50 7.66 9.63 -3.69
C ILE A 50 8.78 8.67 -3.26
N TYR A 51 9.76 8.39 -4.13
CA TYR A 51 10.89 7.53 -3.81
C TYR A 51 11.68 8.06 -2.61
N LYS A 52 12.02 9.35 -2.58
CA LYS A 52 12.71 9.96 -1.44
C LYS A 52 11.91 9.81 -0.14
N ALA A 53 10.59 9.95 -0.19
CA ALA A 53 9.74 9.76 0.99
C ALA A 53 9.74 8.30 1.45
N VAL A 54 9.60 7.34 0.53
CA VAL A 54 9.67 5.89 0.85
C VAL A 54 11.03 5.52 1.44
N HIS A 55 12.12 5.98 0.81
CA HIS A 55 13.48 5.75 1.30
C HIS A 55 13.68 6.32 2.70
N SER A 56 13.30 7.59 2.89
CA SER A 56 13.41 8.27 4.18
C SER A 56 12.56 7.61 5.26
N PHE A 57 11.37 7.12 4.90
CA PHE A 57 10.49 6.36 5.78
C PHE A 57 11.11 5.01 6.17
N ALA A 58 11.65 4.26 5.21
CA ALA A 58 12.32 2.99 5.45
C ALA A 58 13.47 3.12 6.46
N GLN A 59 14.28 4.17 6.35
CA GLN A 59 15.39 4.44 7.29
C GLN A 59 14.93 4.81 8.71
N ARG A 60 13.68 5.21 8.89
CA ARG A 60 13.09 5.59 10.19
C ARG A 60 12.18 4.51 10.78
N LEU A 61 11.98 3.39 10.09
CA LEU A 61 11.14 2.31 10.59
C LEU A 61 11.72 1.75 11.89
N ASP A 62 10.91 1.78 12.94
CA ASP A 62 11.13 1.04 14.17
C ASP A 62 10.43 -0.32 14.03
N LEU A 63 11.19 -1.31 13.62
CA LEU A 63 10.67 -2.65 13.35
C LEU A 63 10.26 -3.41 14.63
N ASP A 64 10.70 -2.94 15.79
CA ASP A 64 10.32 -3.49 17.09
C ASP A 64 9.10 -2.76 17.68
N SER A 65 8.63 -1.69 17.03
CA SER A 65 7.43 -0.96 17.44
C SER A 65 6.21 -1.89 17.47
N PRO A 66 5.43 -1.89 18.57
CA PRO A 66 4.18 -2.64 18.63
C PRO A 66 3.07 -2.01 17.79
N VAL A 67 3.29 -0.82 17.20
CA VAL A 67 2.33 -0.09 16.39
C VAL A 67 2.85 -0.01 14.95
N LEU A 68 1.96 -0.30 13.99
CA LEU A 68 2.25 -0.14 12.57
C LEU A 68 2.67 1.29 12.24
N GLN A 69 3.80 1.42 11.56
CA GLN A 69 4.19 2.66 10.91
C GLN A 69 3.77 2.59 9.44
N THR A 70 3.24 3.69 8.93
CA THR A 70 2.66 3.75 7.60
C THR A 70 3.04 5.04 6.90
N LEU A 71 3.41 4.97 5.62
CA LEU A 71 3.54 6.13 4.75
C LEU A 71 2.34 6.19 3.80
N VAL A 72 1.64 7.32 3.79
CA VAL A 72 0.48 7.59 2.92
C VAL A 72 0.87 8.62 1.87
N VAL A 73 0.85 8.21 0.60
CA VAL A 73 1.02 9.09 -0.55
C VAL A 73 -0.35 9.45 -1.10
N LEU A 74 -0.74 10.71 -0.96
CA LEU A 74 -2.01 11.28 -1.41
C LEU A 74 -1.80 12.02 -2.72
N PHE A 75 -2.58 11.71 -3.75
CA PHE A 75 -2.54 12.40 -5.03
C PHE A 75 -3.64 13.46 -5.09
N ARG A 76 -3.32 14.69 -5.49
CA ARG A 76 -4.29 15.81 -5.62
C ARG A 76 -5.30 15.61 -6.76
N GLN A 77 -5.00 14.73 -7.71
CA GLN A 77 -5.87 14.40 -8.83
C GLN A 77 -7.28 14.04 -8.38
N ARG A 78 -8.27 14.75 -8.95
CA ARG A 78 -9.70 14.52 -8.71
C ARG A 78 -10.40 13.79 -9.83
N ASP A 79 -9.81 13.80 -11.04
CA ASP A 79 -10.38 13.10 -12.17
C ASP A 79 -10.37 11.60 -11.86
N ALA A 80 -11.59 11.05 -11.72
CA ALA A 80 -11.76 9.69 -11.24
C ALA A 80 -11.40 8.71 -12.36
N LEU A 81 -10.22 8.09 -12.24
CA LEU A 81 -9.81 6.98 -13.07
C LEU A 81 -10.78 5.79 -12.90
N SER A 82 -10.95 5.00 -13.96
CA SER A 82 -11.56 3.68 -13.80
C SER A 82 -10.70 2.81 -12.88
N GLU A 83 -11.28 1.75 -12.31
CA GLU A 83 -10.52 0.84 -11.43
C GLU A 83 -9.32 0.20 -12.14
N ALA A 84 -9.46 -0.14 -13.43
CA ALA A 84 -8.36 -0.65 -14.24
C ALA A 84 -7.29 0.41 -14.52
N ALA A 85 -7.69 1.64 -14.84
CA ALA A 85 -6.74 2.73 -15.11
C ALA A 85 -5.98 3.17 -13.84
N TYR A 86 -6.63 3.12 -12.67
CA TYR A 86 -5.94 3.33 -11.40
C TYR A 86 -4.91 2.23 -11.12
N GLU A 87 -5.26 0.96 -11.34
CA GLU A 87 -4.32 -0.16 -11.18
C GLU A 87 -3.10 -0.01 -12.10
N GLU A 88 -3.31 0.31 -13.38
CA GLU A 88 -2.25 0.57 -14.34
C GLU A 88 -1.33 1.71 -13.87
N ALA A 89 -1.91 2.86 -13.51
CA ALA A 89 -1.15 4.00 -13.00
C ALA A 89 -0.36 3.64 -11.72
N MET A 90 -0.97 2.94 -10.77
CA MET A 90 -0.30 2.49 -9.54
C MET A 90 0.92 1.62 -9.85
N TRP A 91 0.79 0.67 -10.78
CA TRP A 91 1.91 -0.19 -11.17
C TRP A 91 2.99 0.55 -11.95
N ASP A 92 2.64 1.53 -12.79
CA ASP A 92 3.62 2.41 -13.44
C ASP A 92 4.44 3.18 -12.42
N ARG A 93 3.79 3.71 -11.37
CA ARG A 93 4.49 4.37 -10.25
C ARG A 93 5.40 3.39 -9.53
N ILE A 94 4.91 2.19 -9.17
CA ILE A 94 5.74 1.15 -8.52
C ILE A 94 6.96 0.79 -9.37
N GLN A 95 6.78 0.59 -10.68
CA GLN A 95 7.86 0.28 -11.59
C GLN A 95 8.89 1.42 -11.65
N CYS A 96 8.43 2.68 -11.66
CA CYS A 96 9.32 3.84 -11.65
C CYS A 96 10.12 3.93 -10.34
N LEU A 97 9.46 3.74 -9.18
CA LEU A 97 10.13 3.70 -7.88
C LEU A 97 11.21 2.61 -7.84
N HIS A 98 10.91 1.41 -8.33
CA HIS A 98 11.90 0.32 -8.42
C HIS A 98 13.07 0.67 -9.35
N ASN A 99 12.80 1.31 -10.50
CA ASN A 99 13.87 1.75 -11.39
C ASN A 99 14.80 2.78 -10.71
N ILE A 100 14.23 3.69 -9.91
CA ILE A 100 15.00 4.68 -9.14
C ILE A 100 15.81 3.98 -8.04
N ASP A 101 15.22 3.01 -7.34
CA ASP A 101 15.86 2.21 -6.29
C ASP A 101 17.11 1.48 -6.81
N VAL A 102 16.96 0.78 -7.95
CA VAL A 102 18.07 0.10 -8.63
C VAL A 102 19.13 1.09 -9.08
N ALA A 103 18.74 2.23 -9.65
CA ALA A 103 19.68 3.27 -10.08
C ALA A 103 20.43 3.93 -8.90
N ALA A 104 19.83 3.93 -7.70
CA ALA A 104 20.46 4.37 -6.45
C ALA A 104 21.40 3.31 -5.86
N GLY A 105 21.45 2.10 -6.43
CA GLY A 105 22.29 1.00 -5.96
C GLY A 105 21.71 0.24 -4.77
N GLU A 106 20.41 0.39 -4.50
CA GLU A 106 19.73 -0.35 -3.44
C GLU A 106 19.46 -1.78 -3.90
N ASN A 107 19.68 -2.73 -2.99
CA ASN A 107 19.44 -4.14 -3.26
C ASN A 107 18.02 -4.52 -2.88
N TRP A 108 17.45 -5.48 -3.62
CA TRP A 108 16.19 -6.11 -3.22
C TRP A 108 16.32 -6.76 -1.84
N ASN A 109 15.30 -6.61 -1.00
CA ASN A 109 15.25 -7.20 0.32
C ASN A 109 15.29 -8.74 0.22
N LYS A 110 16.30 -9.36 0.83
CA LYS A 110 16.53 -10.81 0.74
C LYS A 110 15.48 -11.66 1.46
N GLY A 111 14.61 -11.05 2.25
CA GLY A 111 13.54 -11.74 2.97
C GLY A 111 12.30 -12.02 2.12
N VAL A 112 12.21 -11.45 0.91
CA VAL A 112 11.05 -11.59 0.02
C VAL A 112 11.49 -11.87 -1.41
N ASP A 113 10.65 -12.57 -2.17
CA ASP A 113 10.94 -12.97 -3.55
C ASP A 113 10.80 -11.77 -4.49
N PRO A 114 11.72 -11.55 -5.46
CA PRO A 114 11.57 -10.51 -6.47
C PRO A 114 10.57 -10.84 -7.59
N ASP A 115 10.19 -12.11 -7.77
CA ASP A 115 9.21 -12.52 -8.79
C ASP A 115 7.79 -12.13 -8.36
N PRO A 116 7.08 -11.22 -9.06
CA PRO A 116 5.74 -10.79 -8.68
C PRO A 116 4.68 -11.88 -8.78
N GLU A 117 4.98 -13.05 -9.37
CA GLU A 117 4.09 -14.21 -9.39
C GLU A 117 4.38 -15.19 -8.25
N ALA A 118 5.48 -15.02 -7.50
CA ALA A 118 5.84 -15.87 -6.39
C ALA A 118 4.95 -15.63 -5.16
N LYS A 119 4.71 -16.71 -4.41
CA LYS A 119 3.87 -16.67 -3.19
C LYS A 119 4.45 -15.82 -2.06
N HIS A 120 5.77 -15.64 -2.06
CA HIS A 120 6.52 -14.85 -1.08
C HIS A 120 7.01 -13.53 -1.67
N PHE A 121 6.39 -13.05 -2.76
CA PHE A 121 6.65 -11.71 -3.28
C PHE A 121 6.22 -10.64 -2.27
N SER A 122 7.02 -9.60 -2.11
CA SER A 122 6.59 -8.28 -1.62
C SER A 122 7.43 -7.22 -2.32
N LEU A 123 6.85 -6.06 -2.59
CA LEU A 123 7.60 -4.95 -3.17
C LEU A 123 8.76 -4.55 -2.25
N SER A 124 9.99 -4.63 -2.73
CA SER A 124 11.16 -4.09 -2.03
C SER A 124 11.51 -2.71 -2.56
N LEU A 125 11.70 -1.75 -1.67
CA LEU A 125 12.25 -0.42 -1.96
C LEU A 125 13.14 -0.01 -0.78
N ALA A 126 14.27 0.63 -1.06
CA ALA A 126 15.22 1.12 -0.04
C ALA A 126 15.65 0.03 0.96
N GLY A 127 15.82 -1.20 0.47
CA GLY A 127 16.18 -2.37 1.28
C GLY A 127 15.07 -2.92 2.18
N GLU A 128 13.85 -2.36 2.15
CA GLU A 128 12.71 -2.80 2.97
C GLU A 128 11.55 -3.31 2.12
N ALA A 129 10.86 -4.34 2.63
CA ALA A 129 9.71 -4.94 1.99
C ALA A 129 8.41 -4.25 2.45
N PHE A 130 7.56 -3.89 1.49
CA PHE A 130 6.32 -3.16 1.70
C PHE A 130 5.11 -3.91 1.15
N PHE A 131 4.03 -3.92 1.93
CA PHE A 131 2.69 -4.21 1.44
C PHE A 131 2.01 -2.89 1.05
N VAL A 132 1.74 -2.71 -0.24
CA VAL A 132 1.15 -1.47 -0.76
C VAL A 132 -0.37 -1.60 -0.85
N VAL A 133 -1.08 -0.60 -0.34
CA VAL A 133 -2.54 -0.53 -0.33
C VAL A 133 -2.98 0.67 -1.17
N GLY A 134 -3.64 0.39 -2.29
CA GLY A 134 -4.27 1.39 -3.14
C GLY A 134 -5.70 1.74 -2.71
N LEU A 135 -6.05 3.03 -2.77
CA LEU A 135 -7.42 3.56 -2.59
C LEU A 135 -7.72 4.56 -3.72
N HIS A 136 -8.96 4.59 -4.20
CA HIS A 136 -9.39 5.54 -5.23
C HIS A 136 -10.93 5.65 -5.31
N PRO A 137 -11.49 6.71 -5.92
CA PRO A 137 -12.93 7.02 -5.85
C PRO A 137 -13.84 5.91 -6.40
N ASN A 138 -13.36 5.25 -7.45
CA ASN A 138 -14.12 4.24 -8.20
C ASN A 138 -13.79 2.80 -7.79
N SER A 139 -13.17 2.59 -6.62
CA SER A 139 -12.83 1.23 -6.18
C SER A 139 -14.09 0.39 -6.03
N SER A 140 -14.11 -0.83 -6.56
CA SER A 140 -15.22 -1.75 -6.36
C SER A 140 -15.47 -2.02 -4.87
N ARG A 141 -14.41 -1.95 -4.05
CA ARG A 141 -14.44 -2.19 -2.60
C ARG A 141 -14.71 -0.90 -1.80
N PRO A 142 -15.83 -0.79 -1.06
CA PRO A 142 -16.14 0.41 -0.28
C PRO A 142 -15.03 0.84 0.70
N ALA A 143 -14.36 -0.12 1.36
CA ALA A 143 -13.24 0.13 2.26
C ALA A 143 -12.02 0.80 1.59
N ARG A 144 -11.96 0.80 0.25
CA ARG A 144 -10.90 1.38 -0.58
C ARG A 144 -11.38 2.62 -1.36
N ARG A 145 -12.62 3.09 -1.14
CA ARG A 145 -13.18 4.29 -1.78
C ARG A 145 -12.86 5.55 -0.97
N PHE A 146 -11.71 6.14 -1.28
CA PHE A 146 -11.40 7.52 -0.89
C PHE A 146 -11.58 8.43 -2.11
N ASP A 147 -11.98 9.69 -1.91
CA ASP A 147 -12.35 10.62 -3.00
C ASP A 147 -11.14 11.16 -3.81
N HIS A 148 -9.93 10.68 -3.51
CA HIS A 148 -8.71 10.89 -4.28
C HIS A 148 -7.91 9.58 -4.40
N PRO A 149 -7.02 9.44 -5.40
CA PRO A 149 -6.08 8.32 -5.45
C PRO A 149 -5.09 8.37 -4.27
N VAL A 150 -4.77 7.20 -3.72
CA VAL A 150 -3.83 7.04 -2.60
C VAL A 150 -2.97 5.80 -2.78
N MET A 151 -1.69 5.87 -2.46
CA MET A 151 -0.83 4.69 -2.25
C MET A 151 -0.34 4.67 -0.80
N VAL A 152 -0.57 3.56 -0.10
CA VAL A 152 -0.19 3.42 1.31
C VAL A 152 0.86 2.33 1.44
N PHE A 153 2.04 2.67 1.95
CA PHE A 153 3.16 1.75 2.15
C PHE A 153 3.21 1.32 3.62
N ASN A 154 3.09 0.02 3.86
CA ASN A 154 3.17 -0.59 5.19
C ASN A 154 4.32 -1.59 5.24
N SER A 155 5.09 -1.61 6.31
CA SER A 155 6.20 -2.56 6.47
C SER A 155 5.68 -4.00 6.52
N HIS A 156 6.14 -4.85 5.60
CA HIS A 156 5.87 -6.28 5.61
C HIS A 156 6.37 -6.93 6.91
N ARG A 157 7.57 -6.54 7.37
CA ARG A 157 8.19 -7.07 8.60
C ARG A 157 7.38 -6.77 9.85
N GLN A 158 6.78 -5.56 9.96
CA GLN A 158 5.89 -5.26 11.09
C GLN A 158 4.62 -6.12 11.05
N PHE A 159 4.08 -6.43 9.87
CA PHE A 159 2.97 -7.40 9.77
C PHE A 159 3.38 -8.80 10.18
N GLU A 160 4.56 -9.28 9.80
CA GLU A 160 5.09 -10.58 10.26
C GLU A 160 5.29 -10.60 11.79
N GLY A 161 5.75 -9.50 12.39
CA GLY A 161 5.82 -9.35 13.85
C GLY A 161 4.46 -9.51 14.52
N LEU A 162 3.43 -8.83 13.98
CA LEU A 162 2.05 -8.98 14.45
C LEU A 162 1.49 -10.40 14.25
N ARG A 163 1.95 -11.14 13.22
CA ARG A 163 1.55 -12.54 13.02
C ARG A 163 2.19 -13.44 14.06
N ALA A 164 3.49 -13.27 14.29
CA ALA A 164 4.25 -14.06 15.26
C ALA A 164 3.72 -13.93 16.70
N ASP A 165 3.17 -12.76 17.06
CA ASP A 165 2.59 -12.51 18.39
C ASP A 165 1.07 -12.73 18.49
N GLY A 166 0.42 -13.18 17.41
CA GLY A 166 -1.00 -13.50 17.35
C GLY A 166 -1.95 -12.29 17.30
N ARG A 167 -1.44 -11.04 17.29
CA ARG A 167 -2.29 -9.84 17.17
C ARG A 167 -2.86 -9.68 15.77
N PHE A 168 -2.19 -10.21 14.74
CA PHE A 168 -2.62 -10.14 13.35
C PHE A 168 -3.95 -10.85 13.13
N ASP A 169 -4.12 -12.08 13.64
CA ASP A 169 -5.34 -12.86 13.43
C ASP A 169 -6.56 -12.16 14.04
N LYS A 170 -6.42 -11.65 15.25
CA LYS A 170 -7.47 -10.85 15.90
C LYS A 170 -7.80 -9.58 15.11
N MET A 171 -6.77 -8.87 14.62
CA MET A 171 -6.95 -7.69 13.78
C MET A 171 -7.71 -8.05 12.49
N LYS A 172 -7.32 -9.15 11.84
CA LYS A 172 -7.91 -9.65 10.60
C LYS A 172 -9.37 -10.05 10.76
N GLU A 173 -9.73 -10.75 11.84
CA GLU A 173 -11.12 -11.10 12.17
C GLU A 173 -11.99 -9.84 12.30
N ILE A 174 -11.52 -8.84 13.04
CA ILE A 174 -12.24 -7.57 13.22
C ILE A 174 -12.39 -6.84 11.89
N ILE A 175 -11.34 -6.78 11.09
CA ILE A 175 -11.39 -6.13 9.76
C ILE A 175 -12.37 -6.84 8.86
N ARG A 176 -12.36 -8.18 8.79
CA ARG A 176 -13.29 -8.96 7.97
C ARG A 176 -14.74 -8.77 8.40
N ALA A 177 -15.03 -8.76 9.70
CA ALA A 177 -16.38 -8.52 10.20
C ALA A 177 -16.90 -7.13 9.83
N ARG A 178 -16.05 -6.10 9.92
CA ARG A 178 -16.40 -4.73 9.51
C ARG A 178 -16.52 -4.58 8.00
N ASP A 179 -15.65 -5.23 7.24
CA ASP A 179 -15.69 -5.24 5.77
C ASP A 179 -16.98 -5.91 5.27
N THR A 180 -17.39 -7.04 5.87
CA THR A 180 -18.69 -7.66 5.56
C THR A 180 -19.87 -6.76 5.92
N ALA A 181 -19.82 -6.05 7.05
CA ALA A 181 -20.87 -5.11 7.41
C ALA A 181 -20.97 -3.93 6.43
N LEU A 182 -19.85 -3.52 5.82
CA LEU A 182 -19.77 -2.39 4.90
C LEU A 182 -20.07 -2.78 3.44
N ALA A 183 -19.49 -3.89 2.98
CA ALA A 183 -19.50 -4.32 1.57
C ALA A 183 -20.50 -5.46 1.30
N GLY A 184 -21.06 -6.08 2.34
CA GLY A 184 -21.94 -7.24 2.24
C GLY A 184 -21.22 -8.59 2.14
N ASP A 185 -19.93 -8.60 1.81
CA ASP A 185 -19.08 -9.79 1.74
C ASP A 185 -17.65 -9.50 2.25
N ILE A 186 -16.84 -10.56 2.40
CA ILE A 186 -15.40 -10.42 2.66
C ILE A 186 -14.72 -10.15 1.32
N ASN A 187 -13.77 -9.21 1.27
CA ASN A 187 -12.93 -9.04 0.09
C ASN A 187 -12.21 -10.36 -0.30
N PRO A 188 -12.54 -10.97 -1.46
CA PRO A 188 -11.99 -12.25 -1.90
C PRO A 188 -10.52 -12.15 -2.30
N MET A 189 -10.01 -10.93 -2.51
CA MET A 189 -8.59 -10.70 -2.77
C MET A 189 -7.75 -10.73 -1.49
N LEU A 190 -8.33 -10.65 -0.30
CA LEU A 190 -7.59 -10.71 0.96
C LEU A 190 -7.17 -12.15 1.28
N ASP A 191 -6.00 -12.51 0.78
CA ASP A 191 -5.33 -13.78 1.05
C ASP A 191 -4.17 -13.60 2.03
N ASP A 192 -3.79 -14.67 2.73
CA ASP A 192 -2.63 -14.66 3.60
C ASP A 192 -1.33 -14.69 2.80
N TYR A 193 -0.33 -13.96 3.31
CA TYR A 193 0.99 -13.96 2.74
C TYR A 193 1.55 -15.39 2.66
N GLY A 194 2.13 -15.76 1.51
CA GLY A 194 2.61 -17.12 1.26
C GLY A 194 1.59 -18.08 0.64
N ASN A 195 0.30 -17.73 0.55
CA ASN A 195 -0.68 -18.56 -0.16
C ASN A 195 -0.67 -18.29 -1.67
N SER A 196 -0.73 -17.00 -2.03
CA SER A 196 -0.64 -16.46 -3.38
C SER A 196 0.15 -15.16 -3.35
N SER A 197 0.61 -14.69 -4.53
CA SER A 197 1.32 -13.40 -4.60
C SER A 197 0.44 -12.26 -4.11
N GLU A 198 0.95 -11.49 -3.15
CA GLU A 198 0.25 -10.32 -2.61
C GLU A 198 0.15 -9.16 -3.62
N ALA A 199 0.90 -9.20 -4.73
CA ALA A 199 0.81 -8.21 -5.81
C ALA A 199 -0.64 -8.05 -6.30
N ARG A 200 -1.38 -9.17 -6.37
CA ARG A 200 -2.81 -9.20 -6.73
C ARG A 200 -3.71 -8.36 -5.82
N GLN A 201 -3.24 -8.03 -4.61
CA GLN A 201 -4.02 -7.33 -3.58
C GLN A 201 -3.76 -5.82 -3.55
N TYR A 202 -2.71 -5.35 -4.24
CA TYR A 202 -2.20 -3.99 -4.04
C TYR A 202 -3.20 -2.91 -4.49
N SER A 203 -3.71 -3.00 -5.72
CA SER A 203 -4.69 -2.04 -6.26
C SER A 203 -6.05 -2.10 -5.56
N GLY A 204 -6.39 -3.24 -4.95
CA GLY A 204 -7.70 -3.51 -4.37
C GLY A 204 -8.77 -3.96 -5.39
N ARG A 205 -8.42 -4.05 -6.68
CA ARG A 205 -9.30 -4.55 -7.75
C ARG A 205 -9.43 -6.07 -7.67
N ALA A 206 -10.63 -6.59 -7.90
CA ALA A 206 -10.82 -8.03 -8.08
C ALA A 206 -10.22 -8.49 -9.41
N VAL A 207 -9.34 -9.49 -9.35
CA VAL A 207 -8.66 -10.05 -10.53
C VAL A 207 -8.78 -11.57 -10.57
N ASP A 208 -8.92 -12.14 -11.76
CA ASP A 208 -9.05 -13.58 -11.95
C ASP A 208 -7.68 -14.28 -12.03
N SER A 209 -7.69 -15.60 -12.26
CA SER A 209 -6.47 -16.41 -12.35
C SER A 209 -5.60 -16.10 -13.57
N SER A 210 -6.13 -15.43 -14.60
CA SER A 210 -5.39 -15.03 -15.80
C SER A 210 -4.63 -13.71 -15.63
N TRP A 211 -4.94 -12.92 -14.60
CA TRP A 211 -4.23 -11.68 -14.31
C TRP A 211 -2.74 -11.92 -14.06
N LYS A 212 -1.93 -11.04 -14.63
CA LYS A 212 -0.47 -11.01 -14.50
C LYS A 212 -0.02 -9.67 -13.99
N CYS A 213 0.92 -9.69 -13.05
CA CYS A 213 1.51 -8.47 -12.54
C CYS A 213 2.35 -7.79 -13.64
N PRO A 214 2.13 -6.50 -13.95
CA PRO A 214 2.92 -5.78 -14.95
C PRO A 214 4.32 -5.39 -14.43
N PHE A 215 4.60 -5.60 -13.14
CA PHE A 215 5.90 -5.31 -12.54
C PHE A 215 7.02 -6.15 -13.17
N GLN A 216 8.12 -5.49 -13.47
CA GLN A 216 9.34 -6.09 -14.01
C GLN A 216 10.49 -5.82 -13.05
N TYR A 217 10.90 -6.88 -12.36
CA TYR A 217 12.10 -6.85 -11.53
C TYR A 217 13.34 -6.52 -12.38
N LYS A 218 14.26 -5.78 -11.76
CA LYS A 218 15.55 -5.37 -12.31
C LYS A 218 16.60 -5.50 -11.23
N GLU A 219 17.79 -5.89 -11.64
CA GLU A 219 18.96 -5.98 -10.78
C GLU A 219 19.91 -4.82 -11.05
N ILE A 220 20.73 -4.49 -10.03
CA ILE A 220 21.86 -3.57 -10.20
C ILE A 220 22.79 -4.18 -11.25
N SER A 221 22.95 -3.49 -12.38
CA SER A 221 23.96 -3.85 -13.36
C SER A 221 25.30 -3.26 -12.91
N LEU A 222 26.19 -4.13 -12.41
CA LEU A 222 27.56 -3.78 -12.02
C LEU A 222 28.48 -3.59 -13.24
#